data_AF-A0A7V9IGC7-F1
#
_entry.id   AF-A0A7V9IGC7-F1
#
_cell.length_a   1.000
_cell.length_b   1.000
_cell.length_c   1.000
_cell.angle_alpha   90.00
_cell.angle_beta   90.00
_cell.angle_gamma   90.00
#
_symmetry.space_group_name_H-M   'P 1'
#
loop_
_entity.id
_entity.type
_entity.pdbx_description
1 polymer ?
#
loop_
_entity_poly.entity_id
_entity_poly.type
_entity_poly.pdbx_seq_one_letter_code
_entity_poly.pdbx_strand_id
1 'polypeptide(L)' 'LRRTGFDVEDLVELYAPDGAQPHEYYSFVTPDWARKWPSEEIWAARKLR' A
#
# COMPACT_ATOMS: atom_id res chain seq x y z
N LEU A 1 0.99 -15.79 -4.06
CA LEU A 1 0.21 -15.55 -5.29
C LEU A 1 0.56 -16.55 -6.40
N ARG A 2 1.81 -16.61 -6.89
CA ARG A 2 2.21 -17.57 -7.94
C ARG A 2 1.95 -19.05 -7.60
N ARG A 3 2.38 -19.49 -6.42
CA ARG A 3 2.13 -20.86 -5.93
C ARG A 3 0.63 -21.22 -5.83
N THR A 4 -0.25 -20.23 -5.77
CA THR A 4 -1.70 -20.40 -5.65
C THR A 4 -2.42 -20.14 -6.97
N GLY A 5 -1.70 -20.09 -8.10
CA GLY A 5 -2.29 -19.95 -9.44
C GLY A 5 -2.63 -18.52 -9.84
N PHE A 6 -2.02 -17.51 -9.22
CA PHE A 6 -2.18 -16.11 -9.62
C PHE A 6 -0.89 -15.56 -10.20
N ASP A 7 -1.01 -14.88 -11.34
CA ASP A 7 0.06 -14.06 -11.87
C ASP A 7 -0.07 -12.63 -11.34
N VAL A 8 1.03 -12.07 -10.87
CA VAL A 8 1.04 -10.70 -10.29
C VAL A 8 1.28 -9.73 -11.42
N GLU A 9 0.33 -8.83 -11.63
CA GLU A 9 0.35 -7.86 -12.72
C GLU A 9 0.85 -6.50 -12.24
N ASP A 10 0.59 -6.14 -10.98
CA ASP A 10 1.05 -4.87 -10.41
C ASP A 10 1.28 -4.96 -8.89
N LEU A 11 2.16 -4.10 -8.39
CA LEU A 11 2.37 -3.82 -6.97
C LEU A 11 2.42 -2.31 -6.78
N VAL A 12 1.42 -1.78 -6.10
CA VAL A 12 1.33 -0.36 -5.80
C VAL A 12 1.57 -0.15 -4.32
N GLU A 13 2.65 0.54 -3.99
CA GLU A 13 2.93 1.03 -2.64
C GLU A 13 2.27 2.39 -2.44
N LEU A 14 1.49 2.53 -1.37
CA LEU A 14 0.78 3.78 -1.07
C LEU A 14 1.65 4.69 -0.20
N TYR A 15 1.75 5.95 -0.62
CA TYR A 15 2.42 7.00 0.12
C TYR A 15 1.42 8.12 0.44
N ALA A 16 1.64 8.80 1.57
CA ALA A 16 0.79 9.91 1.95
C ALA A 16 0.91 11.06 0.93
N PRO A 17 -0.20 11.63 0.43
CA PRO A 17 -0.15 12.76 -0.47
C PRO A 17 0.32 14.04 0.24
N ASP A 18 0.64 15.05 -0.56
CA ASP A 18 0.88 16.40 -0.03
C ASP A 18 -0.36 16.92 0.71
N GLY A 19 -0.12 17.59 1.84
CA GLY A 19 -1.19 18.10 2.70
C GLY A 19 -1.95 17.06 3.52
N ALA A 20 -1.57 15.78 3.48
CA ALA A 20 -2.12 14.76 4.37
C ALA A 20 -1.99 15.16 5.84
N GLN A 21 -3.10 15.08 6.59
CA GLN A 21 -3.17 15.47 7.99
C GLN A 21 -3.01 14.26 8.92
N PRO A 22 -2.47 14.45 10.13
CA PRO A 22 -2.46 13.41 11.14
C PRO A 22 -3.87 12.89 11.41
N HIS A 23 -4.01 11.58 11.53
CA HIS A 23 -5.29 10.97 11.86
C HIS A 23 -5.65 11.27 13.32
N GLU A 24 -6.91 11.63 13.60
CA GLU A 24 -7.33 12.07 14.94
C GLU A 24 -7.24 10.98 16.00
N TYR A 25 -7.35 9.71 15.59
CA TYR A 25 -7.45 8.57 16.49
C TYR A 25 -6.20 7.68 16.55
N TYR A 26 -5.27 7.81 15.59
CA TYR A 26 -4.10 6.93 15.48
C TYR A 26 -2.82 7.76 15.44
N SER A 27 -1.87 7.42 16.31
CA SER A 27 -0.59 8.13 16.43
C SER A 27 0.58 7.44 15.72
N PHE A 28 0.35 6.27 15.14
CA PHE A 28 1.33 5.53 14.34
C PHE A 28 1.09 5.79 12.84
N VAL A 29 2.13 5.61 12.03
CA VAL A 29 2.09 5.91 10.57
C VAL A 29 1.65 7.36 10.33
N THR A 30 2.46 8.30 10.84
CA THR A 30 2.20 9.73 10.62
C THR A 30 2.35 10.09 9.13
N PRO A 31 1.77 11.20 8.65
CA PRO A 31 1.98 11.65 7.27
C PRO A 31 3.46 11.79 6.89
N ASP A 32 4.30 12.28 7.83
CA ASP A 32 5.75 12.43 7.60
C ASP A 32 6.47 11.09 7.47
N TRP A 33 6.00 10.06 8.17
CA TRP A 33 6.49 8.70 8.01
C TRP A 33 6.00 8.11 6.68
N ALA A 34 4.70 8.25 6.39
CA ALA A 34 4.04 7.65 5.24
C ALA A 34 4.43 8.29 3.89
N ARG A 35 5.07 9.46 3.90
CA ARG A 35 5.72 10.04 2.71
C ARG A 35 7.06 9.38 2.38
N LYS A 36 7.69 8.69 3.34
CA LYS A 36 9.01 8.08 3.17
C LYS A 36 8.93 6.57 3.03
N TRP A 37 7.95 5.96 3.70
CA TRP A 37 7.81 4.52 3.80
C TRP A 37 6.34 4.15 3.59
N PRO A 38 6.04 3.12 2.77
CA PRO A 38 4.66 2.70 2.56
C PRO A 38 4.16 1.88 3.76
N SER A 39 3.00 2.23 4.30
CA SER A 39 2.30 1.43 5.32
C SER A 39 1.34 0.42 4.73
N GLU A 40 0.93 0.64 3.48
CA GLU A 40 -0.06 -0.16 2.77
C GLU A 40 0.40 -0.44 1.36
N GLU A 41 0.01 -1.60 0.85
CA GLU A 41 0.34 -2.07 -0.49
C GLU A 41 -0.88 -2.72 -1.14
N ILE A 42 -1.01 -2.53 -2.46
CA ILE A 42 -2.06 -3.14 -3.28
C ILE A 42 -1.39 -4.06 -4.29
N TRP A 43 -1.79 -5.33 -4.26
CA TRP A 43 -1.34 -6.34 -5.21
C TRP A 43 -2.44 -6.60 -6.24
N ALA A 44 -2.21 -6.20 -7.50
CA ALA A 44 -3.09 -6.59 -8.59
C ALA A 44 -2.61 -7.93 -9.15
N ALA A 45 -3.51 -8.90 -9.21
CA ALA A 45 -3.17 -10.22 -9.72
C ALA A 45 -4.32 -10.86 -10.49
N ARG A 46 -3.97 -11.57 -11.55
CA ARG A 46 -4.91 -12.32 -12.39
C ARG A 46 -4.83 -13.79 -12.07
N LYS A 47 -5.97 -14.42 -11.87
CA LYS A 47 -6.05 -15.88 -11.71
C LYS A 47 -5.75 -16.55 -13.05
N LEU A 48 -4.74 -17.40 -13.08
CA LEU A 48 -4.44 -18.25 -14.21
C LEU A 48 -5.52 -19.35 -14.27
N ARG A 49 -6.12 -19.52 -15.45
CA ARG A 49 -7.13 -20.55 -15.69
C ARG A 49 -6.50 -21.94 -15.68
#